data_AF-A0A934LD23-F1
#
_entry.id   AF-A0A934LD23-F1
#
_cell.length_a   1.000
_cell.length_b   1.000
_cell.length_c   1.000
_cell.angle_alpha   90.00
_cell.angle_beta   90.00
_cell.angle_gamma   90.00
#
_symmetry.space_group_name_H-M   'P 1'
#
loop_
_entity.id
_entity.type
_entity.pdbx_description
1 polymer ?
#
loop_
_entity_poly.entity_id
_entity_poly.type
_entity_poly.pdbx_seq_one_letter_code
_entity_poly.pdbx_strand_id
1 'polypeptide(L)' 'MDKFVLPIGRQEIELQRIVYESGGMPLLRVRIREGKRFTVFDMDPESAARWGQAMLAWVKGERA' A
#
# COMPACT_ATOMS: atom_id res chain seq x y z
N MET A 1 -9.71 -6.02 0.93
CA MET A 1 -8.74 -4.90 0.91
C MET A 1 -9.13 -4.00 -0.27
N ASP A 2 -8.69 -2.73 -0.25
CA ASP A 2 -9.24 -1.66 -1.08
C ASP A 2 -8.59 -1.56 -2.48
N LYS A 3 -9.28 -0.90 -3.42
CA LYS A 3 -8.80 -0.58 -4.77
C LYS A 3 -9.33 0.79 -5.22
N PHE A 4 -8.43 1.68 -5.61
CA PHE A 4 -8.79 3.04 -6.01
C PHE A 4 -7.87 3.58 -7.12
N VAL A 5 -8.28 4.69 -7.72
CA VAL A 5 -7.52 5.40 -8.76
C VAL A 5 -7.15 6.77 -8.22
N LEU A 6 -5.86 7.11 -8.29
CA LEU A 6 -5.42 8.46 -7.95
C LEU A 6 -5.89 9.45 -9.03
N PRO A 7 -6.42 10.62 -8.64
CA PRO A 7 -6.90 11.61 -9.60
C PRO A 7 -5.77 12.20 -10.44
N ILE A 8 -4.57 12.30 -9.86
CA ILE A 8 -3.35 12.75 -10.54
C ILE A 8 -2.57 11.52 -11.04
N GLY A 9 -2.26 11.50 -12.33
CA GLY A 9 -1.50 10.40 -12.97
C GLY A 9 -2.31 9.14 -13.27
N ARG A 10 -3.58 9.04 -12.82
CA ARG A 10 -4.49 7.91 -13.07
C ARG A 10 -3.89 6.55 -12.68
N GLN A 11 -3.07 6.53 -11.65
CA GLN A 11 -2.47 5.30 -11.13
C GLN A 11 -3.54 4.47 -10.44
N GLU A 12 -3.68 3.20 -10.83
CA GLU A 12 -4.54 2.24 -10.14
C GLU A 12 -3.75 1.65 -8.97
N ILE A 13 -4.28 1.81 -7.76
CA ILE A 13 -3.71 1.25 -6.52
C ILE A 13 -4.61 0.11 -6.06
N GLU A 14 -4.02 -1.03 -5.78
CA GLU A 14 -4.70 -2.19 -5.18
C GLU A 14 -3.92 -2.66 -3.95
N LEU A 15 -4.63 -2.84 -2.85
CA LEU A 15 -4.11 -3.37 -1.61
C LEU A 15 -4.62 -4.80 -1.44
N GLN A 16 -3.75 -5.73 -1.04
CA GLN A 16 -4.12 -7.13 -0.83
C GLN A 16 -3.45 -7.65 0.44
N ARG A 17 -4.19 -8.41 1.25
CA ARG A 17 -3.61 -9.14 2.38
C ARG A 17 -3.15 -10.49 1.86
N ILE A 18 -1.88 -10.81 2.05
CA ILE A 18 -1.30 -12.10 1.74
C ILE A 18 -1.15 -12.87 3.05
N VAL A 19 -1.72 -14.07 3.10
CA VAL A 19 -1.61 -14.99 4.24
C VAL A 19 -0.97 -16.26 3.72
N TYR A 20 0.08 -16.73 4.40
CA TYR A 20 0.76 -17.96 4.06
C TYR A 20 0.12 -19.12 4.81
N GLU A 21 -0.21 -20.20 4.10
CA GLU A 21 -0.88 -21.40 4.65
C GLU A 21 -0.10 -22.04 5.80
N SER A 22 1.23 -21.91 5.79
CA SER A 22 2.15 -22.41 6.81
C SER A 22 2.23 -21.53 8.08
N GLY A 23 1.34 -20.54 8.24
CA GLY A 23 1.29 -19.68 9.43
C GLY A 23 2.37 -18.59 9.45
N GLY A 24 2.97 -18.28 8.29
CA GLY A 24 3.93 -17.19 8.14
C GLY A 24 3.33 -15.81 8.41
N MET A 25 4.20 -14.82 8.64
CA MET A 25 3.80 -13.43 8.85
C MET A 25 2.91 -12.93 7.70
N PRO A 26 1.70 -12.38 7.98
CA PRO A 26 0.87 -11.82 6.93
C PRO A 26 1.54 -10.58 6.35
N LEU A 27 1.48 -10.43 5.03
CA LEU A 27 2.02 -9.27 4.33
C LEU A 27 0.90 -8.44 3.71
N LEU A 28 1.13 -7.13 3.62
CA LEU A 28 0.35 -6.23 2.79
C LEU A 28 1.03 -6.12 1.43
N ARG A 29 0.39 -6.65 0.39
CA ARG A 29 0.80 -6.44 -1.00
C ARG A 29 0.19 -5.16 -1.54
N VAL A 30 1.03 -4.29 -2.06
CA VAL A 30 0.64 -3.09 -2.78
C VAL A 30 0.94 -3.31 -4.26
N ARG A 31 -0.05 -3.05 -5.11
CA ARG A 31 0.09 -3.06 -6.56
C ARG A 31 -0.25 -1.69 -7.09
N ILE A 32 0.70 -1.09 -7.79
CA ILE A 32 0.54 0.20 -8.46
C ILE A 32 0.65 -0.07 -9.95
N ARG A 33 -0.39 0.29 -10.71
CA ARG A 33 -0.39 0.22 -12.18
C ARG A 33 -0.47 1.62 -12.76
N GLU A 34 0.45 1.91 -13.67
CA GLU A 34 0.50 3.14 -14.46
C GLU A 34 0.56 2.76 -15.95
N GLY A 35 -0.61 2.63 -16.57
CA GLY A 35 -0.74 2.14 -17.94
C GLY A 35 -0.24 0.70 -18.09
N LYS A 36 0.96 0.54 -18.68
CA LYS A 36 1.65 -0.75 -18.84
C LYS A 36 2.74 -1.02 -17.80
N ARG A 37 3.09 -0.03 -16.96
CA ARG A 37 4.07 -0.18 -15.89
C ARG A 37 3.38 -0.69 -14.63
N PHE A 38 4.07 -1.58 -13.94
CA PHE A 38 3.60 -2.17 -12.69
C PHE A 38 4.71 -2.10 -11.65
N THR A 39 4.36 -1.65 -10.46
CA THR A 39 5.18 -1.77 -9.27
C THR A 39 4.41 -2.60 -8.26
N VAL A 40 5.01 -3.71 -7.82
CA VAL A 40 4.42 -4.60 -6.82
C VAL A 40 5.45 -4.80 -5.72
N PHE A 41 5.04 -4.59 -4.49
CA PHE A 41 5.87 -4.84 -3.32
C PHE A 41 5.01 -5.28 -2.15
N ASP A 42 5.65 -5.95 -1.19
CA ASP A 42 5.02 -6.47 0.00
C ASP A 42 5.64 -5.80 1.23
N MET A 43 4.82 -5.47 2.22
CA MET A 43 5.25 -4.93 3.51
C MET A 43 4.78 -5.83 4.64
N ASP A 44 5.66 -6.00 5.63
CA ASP A 44 5.28 -6.55 6.93
C ASP A 44 4.36 -5.58 7.70
N PRO A 45 3.70 -6.03 8.78
CA PRO A 45 2.78 -5.19 9.54
C PRO A 45 3.41 -3.91 10.13
N GLU A 46 4.67 -3.94 10.56
CA GLU A 46 5.35 -2.79 11.15
C GLU A 46 5.64 -1.73 10.08
N SER A 47 6.21 -2.15 8.95
CA SER A 47 6.45 -1.28 7.79
C SER A 47 5.16 -0.65 7.26
N ALA A 48 4.07 -1.44 7.16
CA ALA A 48 2.77 -0.95 6.73
C ALA A 48 2.18 0.08 7.71
N ALA A 49 2.31 -0.15 9.01
CA ALA A 49 1.85 0.79 10.03
C ALA A 49 2.60 2.13 9.95
N ARG A 50 3.93 2.08 9.82
CA ARG A 50 4.75 3.28 9.65
C ARG A 50 4.36 4.07 8.40
N TRP A 51 4.14 3.39 7.27
CA TRP A 51 3.73 4.05 6.03
C TRP A 51 2.36 4.72 6.15
N GLY A 52 1.37 4.02 6.73
CA GLY A 52 0.04 4.57 6.98
C GLY A 52 0.06 5.77 7.93
N GLN A 53 0.86 5.71 9.00
CA GLN A 53 1.04 6.84 9.92
C GLN A 53 1.63 8.07 9.22
N ALA A 54 2.63 7.89 8.36
CA ALA A 54 3.21 9.00 7.60
C ALA A 54 2.17 9.67 6.67
N MET A 55 1.31 8.88 6.00
CA MET A 55 0.21 9.44 5.20
C MET A 55 -0.79 10.23 6.05
N LEU A 56 -1.17 9.70 7.21
CA LEU A 56 -2.12 10.36 8.11
C LEU A 56 -1.53 11.64 8.70
N ALA A 57 -0.25 11.65 9.06
CA ALA A 57 0.46 12.84 9.50
C ALA A 57 0.45 13.93 8.41
N TRP A 58 0.70 13.56 7.16
CA TRP A 58 0.61 14.48 6.02
C TRP A 58 -0.79 15.08 5.85
N VAL A 59 -1.86 14.26 5.95
CA VAL A 59 -3.25 14.75 5.88
C VAL A 59 -3.54 15.79 6.97
N LYS A 60 -2.96 15.63 8.17
CA LYS A 60 -3.10 16.58 9.28
C LYS A 60 -2.26 17.86 9.12
N GLY A 61 -1.38 17.93 8.11
CA GLY A 61 -0.43 19.03 7.93
C GLY A 61 0.72 19.01 8.93
N GLU A 62 0.94 17.87 9.61
CA GLU A 62 2.12 17.67 10.44
C GLU A 62 3.32 17.55 9.49
N ARG A 63 4.40 18.32 9.74
CA ARG A 63 5.65 18.15 8.95
C ARG A 63 6.10 16.69 9.13
N ALA A 64 6.16 15.97 8.02
CA ALA A 64 6.71 14.61 7.93
C ALA A 64 8.18 14.58 8.36
#